data_AF-A0A428SJG4-F1
#
_entry.id   AF-A0A428SJG4-F1
#
_cell.length_a   1.000
_cell.length_b   1.000
_cell.length_c   1.000
_cell.angle_alpha   90.00
_cell.angle_beta   90.00
_cell.angle_gamma   90.00
#
_symmetry.space_group_name_H-M   'P 1'
#
loop_
_entity.id
_entity.type
_entity.pdbx_description
1 polymer ?
#
loop_
_entity_poly.entity_id
_entity_poly.type
_entity_poly.pdbx_seq_one_letter_code
_entity_poly.pdbx_strand_id
1 'polypeptide(L)'
;MAETFGAVAGALSVAALFNNCVDCFGYIQLGRHFGRDFERCQLKLDIAWSRLSRWGEAVAINKDPRFAANGPDDIASSQAWKILDQIRLLFEEAQRSSSRYSAPADPRALARSEMTPVVRNLHGRIEDIVHQRQRRTGLRKKFAWALYDSKHLEKLVGDITGLVSDLEDLYPAEIQRRSLVALEIEEVDDELSLLALGDAASGTDDLLEEAVEEKMEAIAARNEAKDILTEETARVKVGNHWSEGAVSRGVPMMDKTENKAGAITARGASIVHIGTSFGGRGIFD
;
A
#
# COMPACT_ATOMS: atom_id res chain seq x y z
N MET A 1 -20.37 22.93 -9.93
CA MET A 1 -20.70 22.00 -11.03
C MET A 1 -19.56 21.01 -11.10
N ALA A 2 -19.83 19.71 -10.97
CA ALA A 2 -18.77 18.71 -11.10
C ALA A 2 -18.53 18.41 -12.58
N GLU A 3 -17.30 18.05 -12.95
CA GLU A 3 -16.92 17.74 -14.33
C GLU A 3 -16.81 16.22 -14.55
N THR A 4 -17.11 15.75 -15.76
CA THR A 4 -16.84 14.37 -16.21
C THR A 4 -15.39 14.25 -16.66
N PHE A 5 -14.78 13.05 -16.59
CA PHE A 5 -13.34 12.89 -16.87
C PHE A 5 -12.91 13.30 -18.30
N GLY A 6 -13.84 13.31 -19.26
CA GLY A 6 -13.57 13.68 -20.67
C GLY A 6 -13.72 15.18 -21.00
N ALA A 7 -14.16 16.03 -20.07
CA ALA A 7 -14.48 17.44 -20.35
C ALA A 7 -13.27 18.38 -20.17
N VAL A 8 -12.08 18.00 -20.63
CA VAL A 8 -10.90 18.88 -20.55
C VAL A 8 -10.81 19.73 -21.82
N ALA A 9 -11.23 20.99 -21.73
CA ALA A 9 -11.09 21.98 -22.79
C ALA A 9 -9.67 22.60 -22.75
N GLY A 10 -8.72 21.99 -23.47
CA GLY A 10 -7.36 22.53 -23.68
C GLY A 10 -6.25 21.49 -23.52
N ALA A 11 -5.09 21.72 -24.16
CA ALA A 11 -3.90 20.91 -23.95
C ALA A 11 -3.35 21.19 -22.54
N LEU A 12 -3.43 20.21 -21.64
CA LEU A 12 -2.83 20.29 -20.31
C LEU A 12 -1.31 20.17 -20.40
N SER A 13 -0.59 20.87 -19.54
CA SER A 13 0.82 20.56 -19.26
C SER A 13 0.96 19.17 -18.62
N VAL A 14 2.19 18.63 -18.58
CA VAL A 14 2.47 17.34 -17.93
C VAL A 14 2.05 17.37 -16.46
N ALA A 15 2.40 18.43 -15.73
CA ALA A 15 2.03 18.59 -14.33
C ALA A 15 0.51 18.68 -14.13
N ALA A 16 -0.19 19.45 -14.97
CA ALA A 16 -1.64 19.59 -14.86
C ALA A 16 -2.37 18.27 -15.16
N LEU A 17 -1.90 17.53 -16.17
CA LEU A 17 -2.45 16.22 -16.52
C LEU A 17 -2.17 15.16 -15.45
N PHE A 18 -0.96 15.16 -14.88
CA PHE A 18 -0.60 14.31 -13.74
C PHE A 18 -1.53 14.55 -12.55
N ASN A 19 -1.68 15.81 -12.12
CA ASN A 19 -2.54 16.15 -10.99
C ASN A 19 -4.00 15.75 -11.26
N ASN A 20 -4.46 15.86 -12.51
CA ASN A 20 -5.77 15.35 -12.92
C ASN A 20 -5.90 13.85 -12.69
N CYS A 21 -4.91 13.06 -13.11
CA CYS A 21 -4.88 11.61 -12.96
C CYS A 21 -4.85 11.18 -11.48
N VAL A 22 -4.03 11.85 -10.64
CA VAL A 22 -4.01 11.57 -9.20
C VAL A 22 -5.36 11.89 -8.56
N ASP A 23 -5.98 13.01 -8.92
CA ASP A 23 -7.28 13.40 -8.38
C ASP A 23 -8.39 12.42 -8.80
N CYS A 24 -8.27 11.74 -9.95
CA CYS A 24 -9.26 10.76 -10.42
C CYS A 24 -9.55 9.65 -9.42
N PHE A 25 -8.53 9.14 -8.73
CA PHE A 25 -8.67 8.04 -7.77
C PHE A 25 -9.65 8.37 -6.65
N GLY A 26 -9.60 9.59 -6.11
CA GLY A 26 -10.47 10.04 -5.01
C GLY A 26 -11.97 10.12 -5.35
N TYR A 27 -12.34 9.91 -6.61
CA TYR A 27 -13.74 9.87 -7.07
C TYR A 27 -14.25 8.47 -7.38
N ILE A 28 -13.40 7.45 -7.26
CA ILE A 28 -13.77 6.05 -7.50
C ILE A 28 -14.37 5.48 -6.22
N GLN A 29 -15.52 4.84 -6.35
CA GLN A 29 -16.17 4.09 -5.29
C GLN A 29 -16.26 2.63 -5.68
N LEU A 30 -16.08 1.72 -4.74
CA LEU A 30 -16.32 0.30 -4.99
C LEU A 30 -17.76 -0.05 -4.62
N GLY A 31 -18.46 -0.73 -5.54
CA GLY A 31 -19.83 -1.16 -5.36
C GLY A 31 -19.96 -2.38 -4.45
N ARG A 32 -21.17 -2.64 -3.94
CA ARG A 32 -21.47 -3.73 -2.99
C ARG A 32 -21.17 -5.15 -3.53
N HIS A 33 -21.03 -5.30 -4.85
CA HIS A 33 -20.81 -6.61 -5.50
C HIS A 33 -19.39 -7.17 -5.29
N PHE A 34 -18.47 -6.36 -4.76
CA PHE A 34 -17.11 -6.81 -4.46
C PHE A 34 -17.04 -7.82 -3.31
N GLY A 35 -18.03 -7.82 -2.41
CA GLY A 35 -18.15 -8.82 -1.35
C GLY A 35 -16.85 -9.01 -0.55
N ARG A 36 -16.33 -10.25 -0.56
CA ARG A 36 -15.11 -10.62 0.18
C ARG A 36 -13.83 -9.98 -0.36
N ASP A 37 -13.83 -9.57 -1.63
CA ASP A 37 -12.66 -8.97 -2.27
C ASP A 37 -12.62 -7.45 -2.10
N PHE A 38 -13.64 -6.85 -1.48
CA PHE A 38 -13.79 -5.39 -1.35
C PHE A 38 -12.57 -4.73 -0.72
N GLU A 39 -12.11 -5.24 0.42
CA GLU A 39 -10.99 -4.63 1.16
C GLU A 39 -9.68 -4.72 0.39
N ARG A 40 -9.36 -5.90 -0.16
CA ARG A 40 -8.17 -6.11 -1.00
C ARG A 40 -8.21 -5.20 -2.23
N CYS A 41 -9.38 -5.11 -2.88
CA CYS A 41 -9.58 -4.25 -4.04
C CYS A 41 -9.41 -2.77 -3.71
N GLN A 42 -9.93 -2.31 -2.57
CA GLN A 42 -9.74 -0.93 -2.11
C GLN A 42 -8.25 -0.65 -1.87
N LEU A 43 -7.55 -1.52 -1.14
CA LEU A 43 -6.13 -1.33 -0.89
C LEU A 43 -5.31 -1.33 -2.17
N LYS A 44 -5.62 -2.20 -3.14
CA LYS A 44 -4.95 -2.18 -4.46
C LYS A 44 -5.14 -0.84 -5.19
N LEU A 45 -6.35 -0.29 -5.14
CA LEU A 45 -6.63 1.03 -5.72
C LEU A 45 -5.86 2.13 -4.99
N ASP A 46 -5.85 2.10 -3.65
CA ASP A 46 -5.14 3.06 -2.82
C ASP A 46 -3.61 3.00 -3.05
N ILE A 47 -3.04 1.79 -3.17
CA ILE A 47 -1.62 1.61 -3.45
C ILE A 47 -1.25 2.14 -4.83
N ALA A 48 -2.06 1.87 -5.87
CA ALA A 48 -1.84 2.47 -7.19
C ALA A 48 -1.93 4.00 -7.15
N TRP A 49 -2.85 4.55 -6.35
CA TRP A 49 -2.96 6.00 -6.12
C TRP A 49 -1.71 6.57 -5.45
N SER A 50 -1.24 5.91 -4.38
CA SER A 50 -0.01 6.28 -3.67
C SER A 50 1.19 6.23 -4.61
N ARG A 51 1.37 5.14 -5.36
CA ARG A 51 2.49 4.94 -6.29
C ARG A 51 2.56 6.03 -7.36
N LEU A 52 1.44 6.35 -8.03
CA LEU A 52 1.41 7.47 -8.98
C LEU A 52 1.76 8.79 -8.29
N SER A 53 1.18 9.07 -7.12
CA SER A 53 1.49 10.30 -6.37
C SER A 53 2.98 10.39 -5.99
N ARG A 54 3.60 9.25 -5.66
CA ARG A 54 5.00 9.11 -5.26
C ARG A 54 5.93 9.44 -6.41
N TRP A 55 5.66 8.92 -7.61
CA TRP A 55 6.40 9.27 -8.80
C TRP A 55 6.43 10.78 -9.02
N GLY A 56 5.27 11.44 -8.93
CA GLY A 56 5.19 12.90 -9.10
C GLY A 56 5.98 13.70 -8.07
N GLU A 57 5.98 13.29 -6.80
CA GLU A 57 6.81 13.93 -5.78
C GLU A 57 8.31 13.66 -6.03
N ALA A 58 8.68 12.43 -6.40
CA ALA A 58 10.06 12.02 -6.65
C ALA A 58 10.71 12.81 -7.80
N VAL A 59 9.96 13.09 -8.87
CA VAL A 59 10.42 13.92 -10.00
C VAL A 59 10.15 15.42 -9.81
N ALA A 60 9.62 15.81 -8.64
CA ALA A 60 9.23 17.17 -8.31
C ALA A 60 8.32 17.82 -9.37
N ILE A 61 7.31 17.07 -9.85
CA ILE A 61 6.51 17.40 -11.03
C ILE A 61 5.85 18.79 -10.99
N ASN A 62 5.49 19.25 -9.79
CA ASN A 62 4.84 20.56 -9.58
C ASN A 62 5.84 21.71 -9.34
N LYS A 63 7.14 21.43 -9.27
CA LYS A 63 8.21 22.41 -9.00
C LYS A 63 9.13 22.57 -10.21
N ASP A 64 9.26 21.53 -11.03
CA ASP A 64 10.12 21.55 -12.20
C ASP A 64 9.45 22.29 -13.39
N PRO A 65 10.06 23.37 -13.92
CA PRO A 65 9.51 24.12 -15.04
C PRO A 65 9.25 23.29 -16.31
N ARG A 66 9.98 22.20 -16.52
CA ARG A 66 9.82 21.31 -17.69
C ARG A 66 8.43 20.72 -17.79
N PHE A 67 7.76 20.51 -16.64
CA PHE A 67 6.41 19.96 -16.59
C PHE A 67 5.31 21.03 -16.54
N ALA A 68 5.68 22.30 -16.38
CA ALA A 68 4.75 23.42 -16.25
C ALA A 68 4.37 24.06 -17.60
N ALA A 69 5.20 23.89 -18.63
CA ALA A 69 4.97 24.45 -19.95
C ALA A 69 3.71 23.86 -20.64
N ASN A 70 3.00 24.69 -21.40
CA ASN A 70 1.87 24.26 -22.22
C ASN A 70 2.41 23.52 -23.46
N GLY A 71 2.67 22.23 -23.28
CA GLY A 71 3.26 21.37 -24.28
C GLY A 71 4.65 20.89 -23.87
N PRO A 72 5.00 19.64 -24.21
CA PRO A 72 6.31 19.09 -23.88
C PRO A 72 7.41 19.72 -24.74
N ASP A 73 8.41 20.32 -24.10
CA ASP A 73 9.56 20.95 -24.77
C ASP A 73 10.65 19.93 -25.17
N ASP A 74 10.60 18.72 -24.61
CA ASP A 74 11.53 17.63 -24.88
C ASP A 74 10.83 16.27 -25.08
N ILE A 75 11.57 15.32 -25.65
CA ILE A 75 11.06 13.99 -26.02
C ILE A 75 10.53 13.23 -24.79
N ALA A 76 11.24 13.28 -23.66
CA ALA A 76 10.86 12.54 -22.46
C ALA A 76 9.60 13.15 -21.82
N SER A 77 9.50 14.49 -21.77
CA SER A 77 8.26 15.17 -21.34
C SER A 77 7.08 14.85 -22.26
N SER A 78 7.32 14.67 -23.56
CA SER A 78 6.26 14.28 -24.52
C SER A 78 5.79 12.85 -24.31
N GLN A 79 6.71 11.93 -24.03
CA GLN A 79 6.37 10.55 -23.70
C GLN A 79 5.62 10.47 -22.37
N ALA A 80 6.08 11.18 -21.33
CA ALA A 80 5.37 11.25 -20.06
C ALA A 80 3.95 11.81 -20.22
N TRP A 81 3.77 12.85 -21.04
CA TRP A 81 2.45 13.38 -21.36
C TRP A 81 1.54 12.31 -21.96
N LYS A 82 2.03 11.54 -22.95
CA LYS A 82 1.25 10.48 -23.61
C LYS A 82 0.85 9.38 -22.65
N ILE A 83 1.76 8.97 -21.75
CA ILE A 83 1.46 7.94 -20.75
C ILE A 83 0.39 8.44 -19.76
N LEU A 84 0.52 9.67 -19.27
CA LEU A 84 -0.50 10.27 -18.39
C LEU A 84 -1.85 10.44 -19.12
N ASP A 85 -1.86 10.74 -20.42
CA ASP A 85 -3.09 10.83 -21.20
C ASP A 85 -3.74 9.45 -21.37
N GLN A 86 -2.94 8.38 -21.51
CA GLN A 86 -3.45 7.01 -21.49
C GLN A 86 -4.09 6.66 -20.14
N ILE A 87 -3.47 7.04 -19.02
CA ILE A 87 -4.07 6.88 -17.68
C ILE A 87 -5.41 7.63 -17.58
N ARG A 88 -5.47 8.88 -18.08
CA ARG A 88 -6.71 9.66 -18.14
C ARG A 88 -7.79 8.94 -18.96
N LEU A 89 -7.43 8.38 -20.12
CA LEU A 89 -8.35 7.63 -20.98
C LEU A 89 -8.87 6.35 -20.31
N LEU A 90 -8.04 5.63 -19.56
CA LEU A 90 -8.46 4.46 -18.78
C LEU A 90 -9.54 4.84 -17.75
N PHE A 91 -9.35 5.94 -17.02
CA PHE A 91 -10.38 6.45 -16.10
C PHE A 91 -11.66 6.86 -16.82
N GLU A 92 -11.55 7.51 -17.97
CA GLU A 92 -12.71 7.92 -18.77
C GLU A 92 -13.51 6.70 -19.28
N GLU A 93 -12.83 5.66 -19.77
CA GLU A 93 -13.46 4.41 -20.20
C GLU A 93 -14.15 3.70 -19.04
N ALA A 94 -13.48 3.62 -17.89
CA ALA A 94 -14.03 2.99 -16.69
C ALA A 94 -15.26 3.77 -16.16
N GLN A 95 -15.21 5.11 -16.11
CA GLN A 95 -16.36 5.94 -15.76
C GLN A 95 -17.51 5.73 -16.75
N ARG A 96 -17.24 5.74 -18.06
CA ARG A 96 -18.27 5.54 -19.08
C ARG A 96 -18.95 4.19 -18.92
N SER A 97 -18.17 3.15 -18.61
CA SER A 97 -18.68 1.80 -18.34
C SER A 97 -19.55 1.75 -17.07
N SER A 98 -19.19 2.50 -16.02
CA SER A 98 -19.98 2.59 -14.78
C SER A 98 -21.34 3.28 -14.94
N SER A 99 -21.41 4.32 -15.79
CA SER A 99 -22.63 5.12 -15.98
C SER A 99 -23.81 4.30 -16.54
N ARG A 100 -23.52 3.15 -17.15
CA ARG A 100 -24.51 2.18 -17.64
C ARG A 100 -25.22 1.40 -16.54
N TYR A 101 -24.76 1.49 -15.28
CA TYR A 101 -25.25 0.70 -14.13
C TYR A 101 -25.93 1.54 -13.04
N SER A 102 -26.19 2.84 -13.26
CA SER A 102 -26.65 3.75 -12.19
C SER A 102 -28.09 3.46 -11.70
N ALA A 103 -28.21 3.06 -10.43
CA ALA A 103 -29.39 3.28 -9.59
C ALA A 103 -29.01 4.17 -8.38
N PRO A 104 -29.93 5.01 -7.86
CA PRO A 104 -29.64 6.02 -6.86
C PRO A 104 -29.63 5.40 -5.45
N ALA A 105 -28.49 4.92 -5.00
CA ALA A 105 -28.27 4.66 -3.57
C ALA A 105 -26.98 5.33 -3.18
N ASP A 106 -26.97 6.08 -2.07
CA ASP A 106 -25.76 6.71 -1.54
C ASP A 106 -24.75 5.63 -1.12
N PRO A 107 -23.68 5.37 -1.91
CA PRO A 107 -22.73 4.30 -1.65
C PRO A 107 -21.75 4.70 -0.53
N ARG A 108 -21.65 6.01 -0.21
CA ARG A 108 -20.66 6.57 0.73
C ARG A 108 -20.83 6.09 2.15
N ALA A 109 -22.08 5.87 2.58
CA ALA A 109 -22.39 5.44 3.95
C ALA A 109 -22.14 3.95 4.19
N LEU A 110 -22.08 3.13 3.14
CA LEU A 110 -21.96 1.67 3.26
C LEU A 110 -20.54 1.18 3.01
N ALA A 111 -19.83 1.75 2.02
CA ALA A 111 -18.47 1.34 1.66
C ALA A 111 -17.45 1.44 2.83
N ARG A 112 -17.52 2.49 3.67
CA ARG A 112 -16.65 2.61 4.86
C ARG A 112 -17.12 1.77 6.05
N SER A 113 -18.39 1.40 6.09
CA SER A 113 -18.95 0.58 7.17
C SER A 113 -18.62 -0.91 7.01
N GLU A 114 -18.33 -1.34 5.78
CA GLU A 114 -17.98 -2.74 5.45
C GLU A 114 -16.51 -3.07 5.71
N MET A 115 -15.66 -2.07 5.94
CA MET A 115 -14.22 -2.27 6.21
C MET A 115 -13.94 -2.57 7.68
N THR A 116 -13.03 -3.52 7.88
CA THR A 116 -12.31 -3.73 9.13
C THR A 116 -11.55 -2.46 9.55
N PRO A 117 -11.29 -2.28 10.86
CA PRO A 117 -10.53 -1.13 11.35
C PRO A 117 -9.15 -1.00 10.71
N VAL A 118 -8.48 -2.13 10.44
CA VAL A 118 -7.15 -2.21 9.81
C VAL A 118 -7.18 -1.53 8.44
N VAL A 119 -8.04 -2.02 7.54
CA VAL A 119 -8.10 -1.54 6.16
C VAL A 119 -8.59 -0.09 6.11
N ARG A 120 -9.54 0.28 6.99
CA ARG A 120 -10.02 1.67 7.09
C ARG A 120 -8.91 2.64 7.49
N ASN A 121 -8.06 2.26 8.46
CA ASN A 121 -6.94 3.09 8.89
C ASN A 121 -5.88 3.22 7.79
N LEU A 122 -5.57 2.11 7.11
CA LEU A 122 -4.66 2.11 5.96
C LEU A 122 -5.16 3.01 4.82
N HIS A 123 -6.43 2.87 4.45
CA HIS A 123 -7.07 3.71 3.43
C HIS A 123 -6.96 5.20 3.79
N GLY A 124 -7.35 5.57 5.02
CA GLY A 124 -7.26 6.96 5.49
C GLY A 124 -5.82 7.50 5.51
N ARG A 125 -4.84 6.66 5.87
CA ARG A 125 -3.43 7.02 5.82
C ARG A 125 -2.96 7.30 4.39
N ILE A 126 -3.32 6.44 3.45
CA ILE A 126 -2.96 6.64 2.04
C ILE A 126 -3.62 7.91 1.48
N GLU A 127 -4.91 8.14 1.80
CA GLU A 127 -5.60 9.40 1.47
C GLU A 127 -4.80 10.61 1.99
N ASP A 128 -4.40 10.60 3.26
CA ASP A 128 -3.63 11.69 3.87
C ASP A 128 -2.29 11.93 3.17
N ILE A 129 -1.55 10.87 2.87
CA ILE A 129 -0.25 10.94 2.17
C ILE A 129 -0.44 11.58 0.79
N VAL A 130 -1.38 11.07 0.00
CA VAL A 130 -1.59 11.57 -1.36
C VAL A 130 -2.10 13.01 -1.34
N HIS A 131 -3.04 13.32 -0.45
CA HIS A 131 -3.53 14.68 -0.28
C HIS A 131 -2.41 15.64 0.12
N GLN A 132 -1.50 15.26 1.01
CA GLN A 132 -0.35 16.09 1.37
C GLN A 132 0.54 16.41 0.16
N ARG A 133 0.80 15.43 -0.71
CA ARG A 133 1.55 15.62 -1.98
C ARG A 133 0.80 16.54 -2.95
N GLN A 134 -0.53 16.46 -2.96
CA GLN A 134 -1.41 17.25 -3.82
C GLN A 134 -1.78 18.63 -3.27
N ARG A 135 -1.43 19.02 -2.03
CA ARG A 135 -1.83 20.29 -1.39
C ARG A 135 -1.53 21.58 -2.19
N ARG A 136 -0.70 21.49 -3.24
CA ARG A 136 -0.33 22.62 -4.10
C ARG A 136 -1.21 22.76 -5.34
N THR A 137 -2.23 21.90 -5.53
CA THR A 137 -2.97 21.79 -6.79
C THR A 137 -4.43 22.21 -6.59
N GLY A 138 -4.84 23.28 -7.29
CA GLY A 138 -6.22 23.77 -7.26
C GLY A 138 -7.07 23.08 -8.31
N LEU A 139 -7.52 21.85 -8.05
CA LEU A 139 -8.33 21.08 -8.99
C LEU A 139 -9.83 21.29 -8.80
N ARG A 140 -10.58 21.25 -9.90
CA ARG A 140 -12.05 21.30 -9.87
C ARG A 140 -12.59 19.95 -9.40
N LYS A 141 -13.64 20.00 -8.56
CA LYS A 141 -14.33 18.78 -8.11
C LYS A 141 -14.89 18.01 -9.31
N LYS A 142 -14.61 16.71 -9.36
CA LYS A 142 -15.14 15.78 -10.37
C LYS A 142 -16.36 15.03 -9.84
N PHE A 143 -17.09 14.36 -10.73
CA PHE A 143 -18.20 13.50 -10.33
C PHE A 143 -17.67 12.17 -9.75
N ALA A 144 -18.10 11.85 -8.53
CA ALA A 144 -17.90 10.52 -7.96
C ALA A 144 -18.68 9.47 -8.77
N TRP A 145 -18.08 8.30 -8.96
CA TRP A 145 -18.63 7.20 -9.74
C TRP A 145 -18.19 5.87 -9.14
N ALA A 146 -18.94 4.81 -9.43
CA ALA A 146 -18.72 3.51 -8.79
C ALA A 146 -18.28 2.43 -9.79
N LEU A 147 -17.25 1.68 -9.46
CA LEU A 147 -16.93 0.41 -10.10
C LEU A 147 -17.75 -0.70 -9.44
N TYR A 148 -18.33 -1.59 -10.24
CA TYR A 148 -19.22 -2.65 -9.74
C TYR A 148 -18.64 -4.06 -9.87
N ASP A 149 -17.47 -4.21 -10.48
CA ASP A 149 -16.87 -5.51 -10.78
C ASP A 149 -15.38 -5.50 -10.43
N SER A 150 -14.95 -6.49 -9.65
CA SER A 150 -13.57 -6.68 -9.23
C SER A 150 -12.64 -6.93 -10.40
N LYS A 151 -13.07 -7.65 -11.45
CA LYS A 151 -12.24 -7.90 -12.64
C LYS A 151 -11.93 -6.62 -13.41
N HIS A 152 -12.92 -5.73 -13.51
CA HIS A 152 -12.73 -4.44 -14.16
C HIS A 152 -11.81 -3.53 -13.34
N LEU A 153 -11.90 -3.57 -12.01
CA LEU A 153 -10.96 -2.86 -11.14
C LEU A 153 -9.54 -3.43 -11.26
N GLU A 154 -9.37 -4.74 -11.15
CA GLU A 154 -8.05 -5.38 -11.24
C GLU A 154 -7.38 -5.07 -12.58
N LYS A 155 -8.14 -5.09 -13.68
CA LYS A 155 -7.65 -4.65 -14.99
C LYS A 155 -7.24 -3.17 -14.97
N LEU A 156 -8.11 -2.28 -14.48
CA LEU A 156 -7.82 -0.85 -14.43
C LEU A 156 -6.56 -0.55 -13.60
N VAL A 157 -6.43 -1.18 -12.42
CA VAL A 157 -5.26 -1.05 -11.56
C VAL A 157 -4.02 -1.57 -12.26
N GLY A 158 -4.08 -2.77 -12.87
CA GLY A 158 -2.95 -3.36 -13.60
C GLY A 158 -2.49 -2.52 -14.80
N ASP A 159 -3.44 -2.00 -15.60
CA ASP A 159 -3.13 -1.12 -16.73
C ASP A 159 -2.48 0.18 -16.24
N ILE A 160 -2.99 0.79 -15.15
CA ILE A 160 -2.40 2.01 -14.57
C ILE A 160 -1.01 1.74 -13.98
N THR A 161 -0.81 0.65 -13.22
CA THR A 161 0.50 0.35 -12.63
C THR A 161 1.54 0.04 -13.69
N GLY A 162 1.17 -0.61 -14.79
CA GLY A 162 2.03 -0.75 -15.97
C GLY A 162 2.46 0.59 -16.55
N LEU A 163 1.52 1.52 -16.74
CA LEU A 163 1.82 2.88 -17.21
C LEU A 163 2.66 3.69 -16.21
N VAL A 164 2.48 3.46 -14.90
CA VAL A 164 3.34 4.07 -13.88
C VAL A 164 4.76 3.52 -13.94
N SER A 165 4.94 2.22 -14.19
CA SER A 165 6.27 1.64 -14.45
C SER A 165 6.94 2.31 -15.66
N ASP A 166 6.21 2.54 -16.76
CA ASP A 166 6.75 3.25 -17.93
C ASP A 166 7.18 4.69 -17.60
N LEU A 167 6.44 5.39 -16.70
CA LEU A 167 6.84 6.71 -16.22
C LEU A 167 8.11 6.68 -15.35
N GLU A 168 8.25 5.64 -14.53
CA GLU A 168 9.42 5.42 -13.67
C GLU A 168 10.67 5.09 -14.49
N ASP A 169 10.52 4.35 -15.59
CA ASP A 169 11.60 4.06 -16.54
C ASP A 169 12.05 5.32 -17.31
N LEU A 170 11.10 6.20 -17.68
CA LEU A 170 11.43 7.47 -18.32
C LEU A 170 12.14 8.46 -17.39
N TYR A 171 11.77 8.48 -16.12
CA TYR A 171 12.32 9.37 -15.10
C TYR A 171 12.76 8.57 -13.86
N PRO A 172 13.94 7.94 -13.91
CA PRO A 172 14.41 7.12 -12.81
C PRO A 172 14.76 8.00 -11.61
N ALA A 173 13.96 7.90 -10.55
CA ALA A 173 14.13 8.62 -9.29
C ALA A 173 14.21 7.64 -8.10
N GLU A 174 14.98 6.56 -8.26
CA GLU A 174 14.99 5.41 -7.35
C GLU A 174 15.26 5.77 -5.90
N ILE A 175 16.28 6.59 -5.64
CA ILE A 175 16.65 7.01 -4.28
C ILE A 175 15.50 7.78 -3.62
N GLN A 176 14.87 8.70 -4.36
CA GLN A 176 13.75 9.49 -3.88
C GLN A 176 12.52 8.61 -3.64
N ARG A 177 12.22 7.67 -4.56
CA ARG A 177 11.08 6.74 -4.42
C ARG A 177 11.25 5.84 -3.21
N ARG A 178 12.42 5.22 -3.01
CA ARG A 178 12.70 4.40 -1.81
C ARG A 178 12.55 5.18 -0.52
N SER A 179 13.11 6.40 -0.48
CA SER A 179 12.96 7.27 0.68
C SER A 179 11.49 7.63 0.96
N LEU A 180 10.68 7.85 -0.09
CA LEU A 180 9.27 8.15 0.07
C LEU A 180 8.48 6.94 0.55
N VAL A 181 8.73 5.74 0.01
CA VAL A 181 8.09 4.49 0.48
C VAL A 181 8.36 4.26 1.96
N ALA A 182 9.62 4.41 2.41
CA ALA A 182 9.97 4.22 3.81
C ALA A 182 9.18 5.15 4.74
N LEU A 183 8.97 6.41 4.35
CA LEU A 183 8.14 7.37 5.09
C LEU A 183 6.64 7.03 5.04
N GLU A 184 6.15 6.50 3.92
CA GLU A 184 4.74 6.09 3.79
C GLU A 184 4.36 5.02 4.82
N ILE A 185 5.25 4.05 5.06
CA ILE A 185 5.00 2.96 6.00
C ILE A 185 5.59 3.19 7.40
N GLU A 186 6.26 4.31 7.65
CA GLU A 186 7.00 4.59 8.90
C GLU A 186 6.14 4.38 10.16
N GLU A 187 4.88 4.84 10.15
CA GLU A 187 3.99 4.74 11.32
C GLU A 187 3.12 3.47 11.30
N VAL A 188 3.26 2.60 10.29
CA VAL A 188 2.52 1.32 10.20
C VAL A 188 3.34 0.23 10.87
N ASP A 189 3.09 0.00 12.16
CA ASP A 189 3.88 -0.90 12.99
C ASP A 189 3.19 -2.24 13.30
N ASP A 190 1.91 -2.38 12.96
CA ASP A 190 1.15 -3.58 13.26
C ASP A 190 1.23 -4.62 12.14
N GLU A 191 1.46 -5.87 12.57
CA GLU A 191 1.63 -7.02 11.69
C GLU A 191 0.42 -7.23 10.76
N LEU A 192 -0.81 -7.05 11.27
CA LEU A 192 -2.02 -7.21 10.45
C LEU A 192 -2.12 -6.17 9.34
N SER A 193 -1.79 -4.90 9.61
CA SER A 193 -1.76 -3.85 8.58
C SER A 193 -0.63 -4.06 7.59
N LEU A 194 0.56 -4.48 8.05
CA LEU A 194 1.67 -4.79 7.17
C LEU A 194 1.37 -5.99 6.26
N LEU A 195 0.76 -7.07 6.77
CA LEU A 195 0.29 -8.19 5.96
C LEU A 195 -0.75 -7.74 4.92
N ALA A 196 -1.74 -6.96 5.33
CA ALA A 196 -2.76 -6.43 4.42
C ALA A 196 -2.17 -5.52 3.33
N LEU A 197 -1.17 -4.70 3.68
CA LEU A 197 -0.44 -3.87 2.73
C LEU A 197 0.39 -4.72 1.78
N GLY A 198 1.15 -5.70 2.27
CA GLY A 198 2.00 -6.58 1.46
C GLY A 198 1.17 -7.37 0.45
N ASP A 199 0.09 -8.01 0.90
CA ASP A 199 -0.84 -8.78 0.05
C ASP A 199 -1.46 -7.93 -1.07
N ALA A 200 -1.74 -6.65 -0.79
CA ALA A 200 -2.29 -5.73 -1.78
C ALA A 200 -1.20 -5.10 -2.67
N ALA A 201 0.00 -4.86 -2.14
CA ALA A 201 1.14 -4.31 -2.86
C ALA A 201 1.65 -5.28 -3.92
N SER A 202 1.52 -6.59 -3.69
CA SER A 202 1.97 -7.61 -4.63
C SER A 202 1.38 -7.45 -6.03
N GLY A 203 2.27 -7.25 -7.00
CA GLY A 203 1.96 -6.98 -8.41
C GLY A 203 1.35 -5.58 -8.68
N THR A 204 1.37 -4.68 -7.69
CA THR A 204 0.86 -3.30 -7.78
C THR A 204 1.98 -2.30 -7.53
N ASP A 205 2.83 -2.53 -6.54
CA ASP A 205 3.91 -1.62 -6.12
C ASP A 205 5.05 -2.41 -5.44
N ASP A 206 5.98 -2.91 -6.26
CA ASP A 206 7.09 -3.77 -5.82
C ASP A 206 7.98 -3.10 -4.76
N LEU A 207 8.17 -1.78 -4.84
CA LEU A 207 8.96 -1.05 -3.83
C LEU A 207 8.26 -1.00 -2.48
N LEU A 208 6.92 -0.89 -2.48
CA LEU A 208 6.13 -0.96 -1.25
C LEU A 208 6.13 -2.37 -0.68
N GLU A 209 6.02 -3.40 -1.53
CA GLU A 209 6.12 -4.81 -1.14
C GLU A 209 7.46 -5.08 -0.45
N GLU A 210 8.59 -4.72 -1.07
CA GLU A 210 9.94 -4.85 -0.49
C GLU A 210 10.05 -4.14 0.87
N ALA A 211 9.58 -2.89 0.97
CA ALA A 211 9.66 -2.13 2.20
C ALA A 211 8.77 -2.71 3.32
N VAL A 212 7.61 -3.28 2.96
CA VAL A 212 6.75 -3.99 3.92
C VAL A 212 7.42 -5.27 4.40
N GLU A 213 8.07 -6.04 3.51
CA GLU A 213 8.83 -7.23 3.89
C GLU A 213 9.98 -6.89 4.85
N GLU A 214 10.79 -5.88 4.52
CA GLU A 214 11.86 -5.39 5.39
C GLU A 214 11.32 -4.96 6.76
N LYS A 215 10.18 -4.24 6.77
CA LYS A 215 9.56 -3.78 8.01
C LYS A 215 8.98 -4.94 8.82
N MET A 216 8.39 -5.94 8.17
CA MET A 216 7.92 -7.18 8.79
C MET A 216 9.07 -7.95 9.45
N GLU A 217 10.22 -8.06 8.78
CA GLU A 217 11.43 -8.67 9.36
C GLU A 217 12.02 -7.86 10.52
N ALA A 218 11.85 -6.53 10.51
CA ALA A 218 12.30 -5.66 11.60
C ALA A 218 11.39 -5.74 12.84
N ILE A 219 10.09 -5.98 12.66
CA ILE A 219 9.16 -6.18 13.79
C ILE A 219 9.08 -7.62 14.26
N ALA A 220 9.54 -8.59 13.47
CA ALA A 220 9.58 -9.99 13.86
C ALA A 220 10.51 -10.21 15.08
N ALA A 221 9.99 -10.87 16.11
CA ALA A 221 10.79 -11.27 17.27
C ALA A 221 11.98 -12.15 16.83
N ARG A 222 13.20 -11.69 17.15
CA ARG A 222 14.43 -12.41 16.80
C ARG A 222 14.91 -13.24 17.98
N ASN A 223 14.97 -14.55 17.82
CA ASN A 223 15.47 -15.47 18.83
C ASN A 223 16.62 -16.28 18.24
N GLU A 224 17.84 -16.05 18.72
CA GLU A 224 19.05 -16.61 18.12
C GLU A 224 19.98 -17.23 19.17
N ALA A 225 20.66 -18.31 18.81
CA ALA A 225 21.74 -18.93 19.57
C ALA A 225 22.88 -19.32 18.63
N LYS A 226 24.13 -18.93 18.92
CA LYS A 226 25.26 -19.21 18.03
C LYS A 226 25.72 -20.66 18.11
N ASP A 227 25.99 -21.13 19.33
CA ASP A 227 26.42 -22.51 19.59
C ASP A 227 25.53 -23.12 20.66
N ILE A 228 24.94 -24.29 20.37
CA ILE A 228 24.17 -25.05 21.36
C ILE A 228 24.81 -26.43 21.48
N LEU A 229 25.25 -26.75 22.70
CA LEU A 229 25.82 -28.03 23.05
C LEU A 229 24.96 -28.66 24.15
N THR A 230 24.22 -29.70 23.79
CA THR A 230 23.37 -30.45 24.72
C THR A 230 24.01 -31.78 25.05
N GLU A 231 24.14 -32.07 26.34
CA GLU A 231 24.61 -33.35 26.85
C GLU A 231 23.50 -34.06 27.64
N GLU A 232 23.52 -35.39 27.59
CA GLU A 232 22.57 -36.26 28.27
C GLU A 232 21.11 -36.00 27.88
N THR A 233 20.25 -35.61 28.82
CA THR A 233 18.80 -35.41 28.62
C THR A 233 18.42 -33.93 28.54
N ALA A 234 19.40 -33.05 28.34
CA ALA A 234 19.16 -31.62 28.30
C ALA A 234 18.35 -31.21 27.06
N ARG A 235 17.46 -30.22 27.22
CA ARG A 235 16.56 -29.72 26.17
C ARG A 235 16.76 -28.22 26.02
N VAL A 236 16.90 -27.75 24.78
CA VAL A 236 17.02 -26.32 24.48
C VAL A 236 15.95 -25.94 23.45
N LYS A 237 15.16 -24.91 23.75
CA LYS A 237 14.21 -24.31 22.80
C LYS A 237 14.68 -22.90 22.44
N VAL A 238 14.75 -22.62 21.15
CA VAL A 238 14.93 -21.26 20.62
C VAL A 238 13.64 -20.85 19.91
N GLY A 239 13.14 -19.65 20.21
CA GLY A 239 11.88 -19.14 19.67
C GLY A 239 10.80 -18.95 20.73
N ASN A 240 9.80 -18.12 20.44
CA ASN A 240 8.78 -17.76 21.41
C ASN A 240 7.88 -18.95 21.81
N HIS A 241 7.32 -18.88 23.01
CA HIS A 241 6.30 -19.80 23.49
C HIS A 241 4.96 -19.07 23.61
N TRP A 242 3.88 -19.70 23.16
CA TRP A 242 2.53 -19.17 23.23
C TRP A 242 1.63 -20.23 23.86
N SER A 243 0.90 -19.86 24.91
CA SER A 243 -0.06 -20.78 25.50
C SER A 243 -1.43 -20.72 24.83
N GLU A 244 -2.25 -21.77 24.98
CA GLU A 244 -3.61 -21.80 24.40
C GLU A 244 -4.46 -20.59 24.81
N GLY A 245 -4.30 -20.10 26.05
CA GLY A 245 -4.98 -18.90 26.55
C GLY A 245 -4.44 -17.57 26.00
N ALA A 246 -3.22 -17.57 25.45
CA ALA A 246 -2.66 -16.44 24.71
C ALA A 246 -3.12 -16.45 23.25
N VAL A 247 -3.13 -17.61 22.60
CA VAL A 247 -3.55 -17.79 21.20
C VAL A 247 -5.06 -17.50 21.03
N SER A 248 -5.89 -17.94 21.97
CA SER A 248 -7.35 -17.79 21.92
C SER A 248 -7.86 -16.36 22.11
N ARG A 249 -7.04 -15.45 22.67
CA ARG A 249 -7.45 -14.05 22.85
C ARG A 249 -7.38 -13.22 21.57
N GLY A 250 -6.83 -13.77 20.47
CA GLY A 250 -6.90 -13.17 19.14
C GLY A 250 -6.31 -11.77 19.00
N VAL A 251 -5.62 -11.26 20.03
CA VAL A 251 -4.86 -10.01 19.94
C VAL A 251 -3.50 -10.37 19.35
N PRO A 252 -3.11 -9.82 18.19
CA PRO A 252 -1.75 -9.92 17.70
C PRO A 252 -0.86 -9.21 18.72
N MET A 253 -0.23 -9.98 19.59
CA MET A 253 0.70 -9.44 20.57
C MET A 253 2.00 -9.20 19.78
N MET A 254 2.22 -7.95 19.39
CA MET A 254 3.46 -7.56 18.71
C MET A 254 4.63 -7.83 19.64
N ASP A 255 5.35 -8.91 19.37
CA ASP A 255 6.59 -9.18 20.06
C ASP A 255 7.75 -8.60 19.26
N LYS A 256 8.28 -7.48 19.72
CA LYS A 256 9.50 -6.86 19.17
C LYS A 256 10.76 -7.30 19.94
N THR A 257 10.69 -8.37 20.74
CA THR A 257 11.87 -8.79 21.52
C THR A 257 12.95 -9.43 20.65
N GLU A 258 14.18 -9.05 20.94
CA GLU A 258 15.38 -9.69 20.41
C GLU A 258 16.07 -10.44 21.55
N ASN A 259 16.08 -11.77 21.48
CA ASN A 259 16.76 -12.65 22.42
C ASN A 259 17.96 -13.29 21.71
N LYS A 260 19.18 -12.97 22.16
CA LYS A 260 20.43 -13.51 21.60
C LYS A 260 21.21 -14.27 22.66
N ALA A 261 21.60 -15.49 22.35
CA ALA A 261 22.55 -16.28 23.12
C ALA A 261 23.82 -16.55 22.31
N GLY A 262 24.98 -16.48 22.98
CA GLY A 262 26.27 -16.85 22.38
C GLY A 262 26.42 -18.37 22.30
N ALA A 263 27.21 -18.94 23.21
CA ALA A 263 27.34 -20.39 23.36
C ALA A 263 26.57 -20.87 24.59
N ILE A 264 25.75 -21.90 24.42
CA ILE A 264 25.00 -22.57 25.47
C ILE A 264 25.50 -23.99 25.60
N THR A 265 25.86 -24.39 26.82
CA THR A 265 26.11 -25.79 27.16
C THR A 265 25.09 -26.23 28.20
N ALA A 266 24.16 -27.09 27.80
CA ALA A 266 23.16 -27.65 28.69
C ALA A 266 23.52 -29.11 29.00
N ARG A 267 23.61 -29.48 30.27
CA ARG A 267 24.00 -30.82 30.74
C ARG A 267 22.93 -31.44 31.65
N GLY A 268 22.95 -32.75 31.85
CA GLY A 268 22.03 -33.40 32.77
C GLY A 268 20.59 -33.41 32.28
N ALA A 269 19.67 -33.00 33.15
CA ALA A 269 18.24 -32.81 32.85
C ALA A 269 17.87 -31.33 32.65
N SER A 270 18.83 -30.49 32.22
CA SER A 270 18.62 -29.04 32.09
C SER A 270 17.65 -28.70 30.95
N ILE A 271 16.76 -27.74 31.18
CA ILE A 271 15.87 -27.19 30.14
C ILE A 271 16.17 -25.71 29.98
N VAL A 272 16.47 -25.29 28.75
CA VAL A 272 16.82 -23.90 28.41
C VAL A 272 15.84 -23.37 27.37
N HIS A 273 15.34 -22.15 27.55
CA HIS A 273 14.54 -21.45 26.55
C HIS A 273 15.11 -20.08 26.26
N ILE A 274 15.28 -19.82 24.97
CA ILE A 274 15.77 -18.58 24.41
C ILE A 274 14.64 -18.03 23.56
N GLY A 275 13.84 -17.18 24.20
CA GLY A 275 12.70 -16.55 23.57
C GLY A 275 11.68 -16.10 24.60
N THR A 276 10.68 -15.39 24.14
CA THR A 276 9.67 -14.81 25.01
C THR A 276 8.51 -15.79 25.20
N SER A 277 8.01 -15.91 26.42
CA SER A 277 6.86 -16.76 26.75
C SER A 277 5.62 -15.90 26.99
N PHE A 278 4.57 -16.14 26.19
CA PHE A 278 3.31 -15.40 26.19
C PHE A 278 2.16 -16.29 26.65
N GLY A 279 1.51 -15.88 27.74
CA GLY A 279 0.56 -16.71 28.45
C GLY A 279 1.23 -17.86 29.19
N GLY A 280 0.58 -18.37 30.25
CA GLY A 280 1.11 -19.51 31.01
C GLY A 280 0.75 -20.83 30.33
N ARG A 281 1.55 -21.90 30.41
CA ARG A 281 2.81 -22.09 31.11
C ARG A 281 3.77 -22.65 29.99
N GLY A 282 5.08 -22.43 30.02
CA GLY A 282 5.95 -22.56 28.81
C GLY A 282 7.32 -23.16 29.07
N ILE A 283 7.84 -23.98 28.11
CA ILE A 283 9.02 -24.93 28.11
C ILE A 283 9.31 -25.74 29.38
N PHE A 284 8.50 -25.44 30.37
CA PHE A 284 8.41 -25.87 31.74
C PHE A 284 6.94 -26.30 31.97
N ASP A 285 6.26 -26.69 30.87
CA ASP A 285 4.94 -27.32 30.80
C ASP A 285 5.05 -28.80 30.44
#